data_AF-A0A9X3YJC1-F1
#
_entry.id   AF-A0A9X3YJC1-F1
#
_cell.length_a   1.000
_cell.length_b   1.000
_cell.length_c   1.000
_cell.angle_alpha   90.00
_cell.angle_beta   90.00
_cell.angle_gamma   90.00
#
_symmetry.space_group_name_H-M   'P 1'
#
loop_
_entity.id
_entity.type
_entity.pdbx_description
1 polymer ?
#
loop_
_entity_poly.entity_id
_entity_poly.type
_entity_poly.pdbx_seq_one_letter_code
_entity_poly.pdbx_strand_id
1 'polypeptide(L)'
;MLDDDRYVFRIDAFTPETIPMARLAAYMAELAAMLGEEDNVHFEKITTGSAKLAVKVERPAVAKVRNNVNEARMGVRGTRGDRYRKLNEMLRSDNAE
;
A
#
# COMPACT_ATOMS: atom_id res chain seq x y z
N MET A 1 -16.61 -19.23 2.37
CA MET A 1 -15.24 -19.26 2.89
C MET A 1 -14.51 -18.05 2.31
N LEU A 2 -13.77 -17.30 3.10
CA LEU A 2 -12.95 -16.18 2.60
C LEU A 2 -11.59 -16.73 2.16
N ASP A 3 -11.22 -16.48 0.92
CA ASP A 3 -9.90 -16.78 0.37
C ASP A 3 -8.89 -15.66 0.73
N ASP A 4 -7.60 -15.89 0.48
CA ASP A 4 -6.57 -14.84 0.58
C ASP A 4 -6.92 -13.68 -0.36
N ASP A 5 -6.76 -12.44 0.10
CA ASP A 5 -7.00 -11.24 -0.71
C ASP A 5 -5.66 -10.64 -1.19
N ARG A 6 -5.68 -10.01 -2.37
CA ARG A 6 -4.54 -9.30 -2.96
C ARG A 6 -4.86 -7.83 -3.15
N TYR A 7 -3.93 -6.96 -2.74
CA TYR A 7 -3.98 -5.53 -2.97
C TYR A 7 -2.80 -5.08 -3.82
N VAL A 8 -3.02 -4.09 -4.68
CA VAL A 8 -1.98 -3.49 -5.51
C VAL A 8 -1.98 -1.99 -5.29
N PHE A 9 -0.82 -1.45 -4.88
CA PHE A 9 -0.56 -0.02 -4.85
C PHE A 9 0.27 0.36 -6.07
N ARG A 10 -0.17 1.35 -6.85
CA ARG A 10 0.44 1.76 -8.13
C ARG A 10 1.24 3.04 -7.93
N ILE A 11 2.46 3.09 -8.47
CA ILE A 11 3.37 4.26 -8.42
C ILE A 11 3.84 4.56 -9.84
N ASP A 12 3.25 5.54 -10.50
CA ASP A 12 3.44 5.77 -11.93
C ASP A 12 4.68 6.59 -12.32
N ALA A 13 5.32 7.29 -11.38
CA ALA A 13 6.54 8.04 -11.63
C ALA A 13 7.79 7.18 -11.82
N PHE A 14 7.74 5.92 -11.37
CA PHE A 14 8.90 5.03 -11.39
C PHE A 14 8.55 3.69 -12.00
N THR A 15 9.57 3.00 -12.47
CA THR A 15 9.56 1.58 -12.79
C THR A 15 10.34 0.81 -11.71
N PRO A 16 10.20 -0.53 -11.65
CA PRO A 16 10.98 -1.34 -10.70
C PRO A 16 12.50 -1.14 -10.84
N GLU A 17 12.96 -0.81 -12.04
CA GLU A 17 14.37 -0.59 -12.38
C GLU A 17 14.86 0.83 -12.04
N THR A 18 13.95 1.80 -11.91
CA THR A 18 14.31 3.22 -11.76
C THR A 18 13.95 3.79 -10.39
N ILE A 19 13.12 3.11 -9.59
CA ILE A 19 12.77 3.57 -8.24
C ILE A 19 14.00 3.51 -7.31
N PRO A 20 14.38 4.62 -6.64
CA PRO A 20 15.42 4.57 -5.61
C PRO A 20 15.01 3.65 -4.45
N MET A 21 15.93 2.82 -3.96
CA MET A 21 15.64 1.85 -2.88
C MET A 21 15.09 2.52 -1.62
N ALA A 22 15.63 3.67 -1.22
CA ALA A 22 15.14 4.44 -0.07
C ALA A 22 13.69 4.90 -0.27
N ARG A 23 13.32 5.24 -1.51
CA ARG A 23 11.97 5.68 -1.85
C ARG A 23 10.99 4.52 -1.85
N LEU A 24 11.40 3.39 -2.41
CA LEU A 24 10.66 2.13 -2.33
C LEU A 24 10.39 1.74 -0.86
N ALA A 25 11.42 1.78 -0.01
CA ALA A 25 11.28 1.46 1.41
C ALA A 25 10.28 2.39 2.12
N ALA A 26 10.30 3.69 1.82
CA ALA A 26 9.35 4.65 2.37
C ALA A 26 7.90 4.32 1.95
N TYR A 27 7.67 3.99 0.68
CA TYR A 27 6.35 3.56 0.21
C TYR A 27 5.88 2.28 0.91
N MET A 28 6.76 1.29 1.05
CA MET A 28 6.44 0.04 1.73
C MET A 28 6.09 0.26 3.20
N ALA A 29 6.82 1.12 3.91
CA ALA A 29 6.56 1.43 5.32
C ALA A 29 5.19 2.10 5.52
N GLU A 30 4.86 3.12 4.72
CA GLU A 30 3.57 3.79 4.81
C GLU A 30 2.41 2.86 4.38
N LEU A 31 2.61 2.03 3.36
CA LEU A 31 1.63 1.05 2.90
C LEU A 31 1.35 -0.02 3.97
N ALA A 32 2.39 -0.57 4.60
CA ALA A 32 2.26 -1.54 5.68
C ALA A 32 1.52 -0.93 6.88
N ALA A 33 1.87 0.29 7.28
CA ALA A 33 1.20 1.00 8.37
C ALA A 33 -0.29 1.29 8.06
N MET A 34 -0.63 1.57 6.80
CA MET A 34 -2.02 1.78 6.37
C MET A 34 -2.84 0.49 6.41
N LEU A 35 -2.28 -0.61 5.90
CA LEU A 35 -2.95 -1.91 5.86
C LEU A 35 -3.09 -2.54 7.26
N GLY A 36 -2.08 -2.35 8.12
CA GLY A 36 -2.01 -2.97 9.45
C GLY A 36 -1.73 -4.48 9.37
N GLU A 37 -1.95 -5.20 10.48
CA GLU A 37 -1.80 -6.67 10.56
C GLU A 37 -0.39 -7.18 10.19
N GLU A 38 0.63 -6.77 10.96
CA GLU A 38 2.06 -6.99 10.66
C GLU A 38 2.43 -8.46 10.37
N ASP A 39 1.82 -9.42 11.07
CA ASP A 39 2.12 -10.84 10.91
C ASP A 39 1.41 -11.50 9.70
N ASN A 40 0.39 -10.84 9.12
CA ASN A 40 -0.52 -11.44 8.14
C ASN A 40 -0.59 -10.65 6.82
N VAL A 41 0.17 -9.58 6.68
CA VAL A 41 0.25 -8.72 5.48
C VAL A 41 1.66 -8.80 4.92
N HIS A 42 1.80 -9.45 3.78
CA HIS A 42 3.09 -9.77 3.19
C HIS A 42 3.29 -9.04 1.89
N PHE A 43 4.51 -8.55 1.68
CA PHE A 43 4.97 -8.16 0.36
C PHE A 43 4.91 -9.38 -0.57
N GLU A 44 4.23 -9.25 -1.70
CA GLU A 44 4.13 -10.32 -2.70
C GLU A 44 5.17 -10.15 -3.81
N LYS A 45 5.18 -8.98 -4.48
CA LYS A 45 6.11 -8.66 -5.58
C LYS A 45 6.02 -7.20 -5.99
N ILE A 46 6.98 -6.79 -6.83
CA ILE A 46 6.87 -5.60 -7.67
C ILE A 46 6.64 -6.04 -9.11
N THR A 47 5.66 -5.46 -9.83
CA THR A 47 5.40 -5.77 -11.25
C THR A 47 5.77 -4.62 -12.19
N THR A 48 6.15 -4.92 -13.43
CA THR A 48 6.46 -3.95 -14.49
C THR A 48 5.23 -3.20 -15.04
N GLY A 49 5.46 -2.04 -15.68
CA GLY A 49 4.42 -1.13 -16.22
C GLY A 49 4.13 0.10 -15.35
N SER A 50 4.57 0.05 -14.09
CA SER A 50 4.88 1.11 -13.13
C SER A 50 5.34 0.41 -11.84
N ALA A 51 6.01 1.06 -10.89
CA ALA A 51 6.42 0.39 -9.65
C ALA A 51 5.16 0.04 -8.83
N LYS A 52 4.62 -1.17 -9.04
CA LYS A 52 3.40 -1.62 -8.37
C LYS A 52 3.75 -2.52 -7.20
N LEU A 53 3.42 -2.10 -5.99
CA LEU A 53 3.58 -2.91 -4.78
C LEU A 53 2.39 -3.85 -4.65
N ALA A 54 2.62 -5.13 -4.91
CA ALA A 54 1.63 -6.17 -4.64
C ALA A 54 1.77 -6.66 -3.20
N VAL A 55 0.65 -6.76 -2.50
CA VAL A 55 0.56 -7.20 -1.11
C VAL A 55 -0.41 -8.37 -1.02
N LYS A 56 0.03 -9.45 -0.39
CA LYS A 56 -0.77 -10.62 -0.06
C LYS A 56 -1.25 -10.52 1.39
N VAL A 57 -2.55 -10.69 1.61
CA VAL A 57 -3.16 -10.71 2.94
C VAL A 57 -3.64 -12.12 3.25
N GLU A 58 -3.16 -12.70 4.34
CA GLU A 58 -3.60 -14.03 4.76
C GLU A 58 -5.02 -14.00 5.32
N ARG A 59 -5.75 -15.12 5.14
CA ARG A 59 -7.15 -15.30 5.56
C ARG A 59 -7.52 -14.68 6.92
N PRO A 60 -6.74 -14.82 8.02
CA PRO A 60 -7.12 -14.27 9.32
C PRO A 60 -7.27 -12.74 9.32
N ALA A 61 -6.53 -12.03 8.46
CA ALA A 61 -6.46 -10.58 8.43
C ALA A 61 -7.35 -9.92 7.37
N VAL A 62 -7.89 -10.69 6.41
CA VAL A 62 -8.65 -10.18 5.25
C VAL A 62 -9.76 -9.20 5.66
N ALA A 63 -10.60 -9.57 6.63
CA ALA A 63 -11.72 -8.73 7.05
C ALA A 63 -11.26 -7.40 7.65
N LYS A 64 -10.19 -7.41 8.45
CA LYS A 64 -9.65 -6.22 9.12
C LYS A 64 -8.93 -5.31 8.15
N VAL A 65 -8.11 -5.85 7.25
CA VAL A 65 -7.43 -5.08 6.20
C VAL A 65 -8.45 -4.42 5.27
N ARG A 66 -9.53 -5.13 4.90
CA ARG A 66 -10.62 -4.56 4.09
C ARG A 66 -11.28 -3.35 4.77
N ASN A 67 -11.55 -3.44 6.07
CA ASN A 67 -12.08 -2.31 6.84
C ASN A 67 -11.08 -1.14 6.90
N ASN A 68 -9.79 -1.42 7.13
CA ASN A 68 -8.75 -0.39 7.16
C ASN A 68 -8.63 0.36 5.83
N VAL A 69 -8.70 -0.35 4.69
CA VAL A 69 -8.69 0.27 3.35
C VAL A 69 -9.92 1.15 3.14
N ASN A 70 -11.09 0.70 3.58
CA ASN A 70 -12.32 1.49 3.47
C ASN A 70 -12.28 2.74 4.36
N GLU A 71 -11.82 2.62 5.61
CA GLU A 71 -11.63 3.75 6.54
C GLU A 71 -10.66 4.79 5.96
N ALA A 72 -9.52 4.32 5.44
CA ALA A 72 -8.51 5.15 4.81
C ALA A 72 -9.06 5.95 3.61
N ARG A 73 -9.85 5.30 2.75
CA ARG A 73 -10.49 5.92 1.58
C ARG A 73 -11.56 6.93 1.93
N MET A 74 -12.32 6.70 3.00
CA MET A 74 -13.37 7.61 3.46
C MET A 74 -12.83 8.91 4.05
N GLY A 75 -11.50 9.04 4.22
CA GLY A 75 -10.88 10.27 4.70
C GLY A 75 -11.26 10.63 6.14
N VAL A 76 -11.71 9.64 6.92
CA VAL A 76 -12.02 9.83 8.33
C VAL A 76 -10.73 10.27 9.03
N ARG A 77 -10.79 11.40 9.75
CA ARG A 77 -9.63 11.94 10.49
C ARG A 77 -9.13 10.89 11.48
N GLY A 78 -7.84 10.56 11.41
CA GLY A 78 -7.20 9.52 12.22
C GLY A 78 -5.99 8.92 11.51
N THR A 79 -5.25 8.06 12.22
CA THR A 79 -3.94 7.55 11.79
C THR A 79 -3.96 6.96 10.38
N ARG A 80 -4.94 6.13 10.00
CA ARG A 80 -5.00 5.50 8.67
C ARG A 80 -5.31 6.50 7.54
N GLY A 81 -6.24 7.42 7.77
CA GLY A 81 -6.53 8.49 6.82
C GLY A 81 -5.33 9.41 6.60
N ASP A 82 -4.52 9.64 7.64
CA ASP A 82 -3.27 10.39 7.55
C ASP A 82 -2.23 9.66 6.69
N ARG A 83 -2.09 8.33 6.86
CA ARG A 83 -1.20 7.49 6.03
C ARG A 83 -1.63 7.48 4.55
N TYR A 84 -2.93 7.36 4.28
CA TYR A 84 -3.46 7.43 2.92
C TYR A 84 -3.18 8.78 2.26
N ARG A 85 -3.37 9.88 2.99
CA ARG A 85 -3.01 11.22 2.50
C ARG A 85 -1.52 11.33 2.26
N LYS A 86 -0.69 10.80 3.15
CA LYS A 86 0.77 10.81 3.01
C LYS A 86 1.24 10.05 1.76
N LEU A 87 0.67 8.87 1.50
CA LEU A 87 0.94 8.10 0.27
C LEU A 87 0.60 8.92 -0.98
N ASN A 88 -0.55 9.61 -1.00
CA ASN A 88 -0.93 10.48 -2.11
C ASN A 88 -0.03 11.72 -2.25
N GLU A 89 0.41 12.32 -1.14
CA GLU A 89 1.40 13.40 -1.16
C GLU A 89 2.74 12.94 -1.71
N MET A 90 3.17 11.72 -1.36
CA MET A 90 4.39 11.12 -1.89
C MET A 90 4.29 10.92 -3.40
N LEU A 91 3.17 10.37 -3.89
CA LEU A 91 2.91 10.22 -5.32
C LEU A 91 2.99 11.57 -6.04
N ARG A 92 2.29 12.59 -5.53
CA ARG A 92 2.33 13.96 -6.11
C ARG A 92 3.73 14.56 -6.11
N SER A 93 4.49 14.38 -5.02
CA SER A 93 5.87 14.89 -4.91
C SER A 93 6.80 14.25 -5.93
N ASP A 94 6.49 13.02 -6.34
CA ASP A 94 7.24 12.25 -7.32
C ASP A 94 6.70 12.44 -8.75
N ASN A 95 5.65 13.25 -8.96
CA ASN A 95 4.89 13.37 -10.22
C ASN A 95 4.24 12.03 -10.66
N ALA A 96 3.71 11.26 -9.71
CA ALA A 96 2.91 10.06 -9.92
C ALA A 96 1.43 10.29 -9.58
N GLU A 97 0.55 9.40 -10.07
CA GLU A 97 -0.87 9.28 -9.73
C GLU A 97 -1.23 7.89 -9.18
#